data_AF-A0A2R6EIR4-F1
#
_entry.id   AF-A0A2R6EIR4-F1
#
_cell.length_a   1.000
_cell.length_b   1.000
_cell.length_c   1.000
_cell.angle_alpha   90.00
_cell.angle_beta   90.00
_cell.angle_gamma   90.00
#
_symmetry.space_group_name_H-M   'P 1'
#
loop_
_entity.id
_entity.type
_entity.pdbx_description
1 polymer ?
#
loop_
_entity_poly.entity_id
_entity_poly.type
_entity_poly.pdbx_seq_one_letter_code
_entity_poly.pdbx_strand_id
1 'polypeptide(L)'
;MSSLAASLSSAVDSSRARTRSARARIRAAAASGSASDSGARSVTAAGSPVTSDDTSSLTDDSSPECPEAPAPNVFGPTTTDRGRQLPDVTESATLTGVVLAGGFSRRFGERDKALARLDGEPLLARVVARLGRVADEIVVSCRTDQRDRFAAALADSRPPVRFAADPEPDRGPLYGFGAALDGTETERCALATCDAPFLDPRLLADLRDRLAGTDAAAAAVRTADGRRQPTQAVYRTARAEAACAALLDAGERRLAALPERLDCETVPADEAAGDAARSFFDVDTPADRERAIEPLDADSGAAARRPKREAAPPR
;
A
#
# COMPACT_ATOMS: atom_id res chain seq x y z
N MET A 1 -10.59 -22.57 -22.60
CA MET A 1 -9.87 -21.41 -22.03
C MET A 1 -10.78 -20.27 -21.58
N SER A 2 -11.85 -19.90 -22.31
CA SER A 2 -12.69 -18.72 -21.96
C SER A 2 -13.32 -18.72 -20.55
N SER A 3 -13.69 -19.88 -20.00
CA SER A 3 -14.31 -20.00 -18.66
C SER A 3 -13.35 -19.62 -17.52
N LEU A 4 -12.07 -20.02 -17.60
CA LEU A 4 -11.06 -19.69 -16.58
C LEU A 4 -10.77 -18.18 -16.49
N ALA A 5 -10.71 -17.50 -17.63
CA ALA A 5 -10.49 -16.05 -17.67
C ALA A 5 -11.66 -15.27 -17.05
N ALA A 6 -12.91 -15.71 -17.30
CA ALA A 6 -14.09 -15.11 -16.70
C ALA A 6 -14.13 -15.32 -15.17
N SER A 7 -13.83 -16.53 -14.68
CA SER A 7 -13.73 -16.79 -13.24
C SER A 7 -12.66 -15.94 -12.57
N LEU A 8 -11.45 -15.84 -13.14
CA LEU A 8 -10.38 -14.99 -12.61
C LEU A 8 -10.78 -13.51 -12.55
N SER A 9 -11.42 -12.97 -13.60
CA SER A 9 -11.94 -11.60 -13.57
C SER A 9 -12.96 -11.40 -12.44
N SER A 10 -13.92 -12.32 -12.30
CA SER A 10 -14.96 -12.23 -11.28
C SER A 10 -14.43 -12.33 -9.84
N ALA A 11 -13.36 -13.10 -9.61
CA ALA A 11 -12.66 -13.19 -8.34
C ALA A 11 -11.92 -11.88 -8.01
N VAL A 12 -11.18 -11.31 -8.97
CA VAL A 12 -10.48 -10.03 -8.83
C VAL A 12 -11.47 -8.89 -8.54
N ASP A 13 -12.58 -8.80 -9.26
CA ASP A 13 -13.60 -7.76 -9.03
C ASP A 13 -14.30 -7.93 -7.67
N SER A 14 -14.56 -9.17 -7.24
CA SER A 14 -15.09 -9.45 -5.90
C SER A 14 -14.09 -9.07 -4.80
N SER A 15 -12.79 -9.29 -5.03
CA SER A 15 -11.72 -8.89 -4.11
C SER A 15 -11.63 -7.35 -4.02
N ARG A 16 -11.63 -6.65 -5.15
CA ARG A 16 -11.69 -5.17 -5.21
C ARG A 16 -12.91 -4.60 -4.50
N ALA A 17 -14.10 -5.18 -4.70
CA ALA A 17 -15.33 -4.74 -4.04
C ALA A 17 -15.26 -4.89 -2.50
N ARG A 18 -14.73 -6.03 -2.00
CA ARG A 18 -14.48 -6.24 -0.56
C ARG A 18 -13.50 -5.21 0.00
N THR A 19 -12.40 -4.93 -0.71
CA THR A 19 -11.39 -3.95 -0.28
C THR A 19 -11.93 -2.51 -0.28
N ARG A 20 -12.73 -2.10 -1.29
CA ARG A 20 -13.45 -0.81 -1.28
C ARG A 20 -14.36 -0.68 -0.05
N SER A 21 -15.15 -1.72 0.27
CA SER A 21 -16.04 -1.73 1.44
C SER A 21 -15.29 -1.66 2.78
N ALA A 22 -14.12 -2.31 2.87
CA ALA A 22 -13.26 -2.22 4.05
C ALA A 22 -12.63 -0.82 4.20
N ARG A 23 -12.16 -0.21 3.11
CA ARG A 23 -11.61 1.16 3.09
C ARG A 23 -12.64 2.19 3.54
N ALA A 24 -13.86 2.13 3.02
CA ALA A 24 -14.94 3.04 3.43
C ALA A 24 -15.19 3.00 4.95
N ARG A 25 -15.21 1.79 5.54
CA ARG A 25 -15.35 1.60 6.99
C ARG A 25 -14.15 2.13 7.79
N ILE A 26 -12.92 1.92 7.32
CA ILE A 26 -11.72 2.44 8.00
C ILE A 26 -11.63 3.97 7.93
N ARG A 27 -11.94 4.57 6.76
CA ARG A 27 -12.05 6.04 6.61
C ARG A 27 -13.13 6.62 7.54
N ALA A 28 -14.31 6.00 7.58
CA ALA A 28 -15.40 6.43 8.46
C ALA A 28 -15.05 6.30 9.96
N ALA A 29 -14.40 5.20 10.36
CA ALA A 29 -13.94 5.02 11.74
C ALA A 29 -12.91 6.09 12.13
N ALA A 30 -11.94 6.38 11.26
CA ALA A 30 -10.96 7.44 11.48
C ALA A 30 -11.60 8.83 11.63
N ALA A 31 -12.57 9.16 10.77
CA ALA A 31 -13.33 10.42 10.84
C ALA A 31 -14.24 10.51 12.09
N SER A 32 -14.76 9.38 12.60
CA SER A 32 -15.51 9.36 13.86
C SER A 32 -14.62 9.49 15.11
N GLY A 33 -13.37 9.03 15.03
CA GLY A 33 -12.41 9.08 16.13
C GLY A 33 -11.83 10.47 16.42
N SER A 34 -11.97 11.43 15.50
CA SER A 34 -11.60 12.84 15.70
C SER A 34 -12.75 13.71 16.22
N ALA A 35 -13.96 13.16 16.38
CA ALA A 35 -15.17 13.91 16.74
C ALA A 35 -15.54 13.88 18.23
N SER A 36 -14.69 13.32 19.11
CA SER A 36 -15.01 13.10 20.52
C SER A 36 -14.13 13.88 21.51
N ASP A 37 -14.02 15.20 21.32
CA ASP A 37 -13.89 16.13 22.46
C ASP A 37 -14.51 17.51 22.18
N SER A 38 -15.84 17.58 22.22
CA SER A 38 -16.56 18.78 22.64
C SER A 38 -17.97 18.39 23.08
N GLY A 39 -18.23 18.46 24.39
CA GLY A 39 -19.52 18.06 24.95
C GLY A 39 -20.58 19.15 24.84
N ALA A 40 -21.80 18.78 24.39
CA ALA A 40 -23.01 19.55 24.62
C ALA A 40 -24.21 18.62 24.86
N ARG A 41 -24.96 18.86 25.94
CA ARG A 41 -26.16 18.11 26.33
C ARG A 41 -27.44 18.86 25.91
N SER A 42 -28.42 18.16 25.32
CA SER A 42 -29.87 18.35 25.55
C SER A 42 -30.61 17.12 24.97
N VAL A 43 -31.37 16.31 25.72
CA VAL A 43 -32.61 16.54 26.49
C VAL A 43 -33.89 16.47 25.63
N THR A 44 -34.47 15.25 25.62
CA THR A 44 -35.91 14.86 25.55
C THR A 44 -36.88 15.46 24.54
N ALA A 45 -37.62 14.57 23.85
CA ALA A 45 -39.09 14.61 23.78
C ALA A 45 -39.64 13.18 23.50
N ALA A 46 -40.87 12.89 23.94
CA ALA A 46 -41.54 11.59 23.81
C ALA A 46 -42.64 11.60 22.72
N GLY A 47 -43.07 10.42 22.24
CA GLY A 47 -44.20 10.31 21.31
C GLY A 47 -44.56 8.88 20.87
N SER A 48 -45.66 8.37 21.44
CA SER A 48 -46.49 7.22 20.99
C SER A 48 -47.93 7.51 21.46
N PRO A 49 -49.00 6.77 21.08
CA PRO A 49 -49.15 5.67 20.10
C PRO A 49 -50.33 5.93 19.10
N VAL A 50 -50.82 4.90 18.37
CA VAL A 50 -52.26 4.46 18.30
C VAL A 50 -52.53 3.46 17.12
N THR A 51 -53.53 2.59 17.38
CA THR A 51 -54.04 1.32 16.81
C THR A 51 -54.75 1.29 15.44
N SER A 52 -54.81 0.10 14.80
CA SER A 52 -56.01 -0.70 14.37
C SER A 52 -55.61 -1.79 13.35
N ASP A 53 -55.77 -3.10 13.58
CA ASP A 53 -56.95 -3.98 13.34
C ASP A 53 -57.54 -3.97 11.90
N ASP A 54 -57.51 -5.11 11.16
CA ASP A 54 -58.69 -6.02 11.06
C ASP A 54 -58.53 -7.34 10.20
N THR A 55 -59.18 -8.40 10.69
CA THR A 55 -59.79 -9.63 10.09
C THR A 55 -59.36 -10.37 8.78
N SER A 56 -58.88 -11.62 8.96
CA SER A 56 -59.36 -12.95 8.46
C SER A 56 -60.09 -13.23 7.12
N SER A 57 -59.59 -14.25 6.37
CA SER A 57 -60.30 -15.48 5.86
C SER A 57 -59.35 -16.23 4.88
N LEU A 58 -59.04 -17.54 4.89
CA LEU A 58 -59.76 -18.83 5.03
C LEU A 58 -60.71 -19.20 3.87
N THR A 59 -60.19 -19.99 2.92
CA THR A 59 -60.89 -21.09 2.23
C THR A 59 -59.90 -22.21 1.90
N ASP A 60 -60.40 -23.44 1.81
CA ASP A 60 -59.67 -24.71 1.77
C ASP A 60 -59.74 -25.37 0.38
N ASP A 61 -59.10 -26.55 0.26
CA ASP A 61 -59.54 -27.74 -0.48
C ASP A 61 -58.74 -28.27 -1.71
N SER A 62 -58.47 -29.58 -1.61
CA SER A 62 -58.27 -30.62 -2.64
C SER A 62 -57.00 -30.72 -3.51
N SER A 63 -56.14 -31.66 -3.09
CA SER A 63 -55.26 -32.50 -3.95
C SER A 63 -56.07 -33.54 -4.77
N PRO A 64 -55.47 -34.33 -5.71
CA PRO A 64 -54.87 -35.61 -5.29
C PRO A 64 -53.64 -36.13 -6.09
N GLU A 65 -52.69 -36.69 -5.34
CA GLU A 65 -51.96 -37.98 -5.50
C GLU A 65 -51.07 -38.35 -6.73
N CYS A 66 -50.16 -39.31 -6.43
CA CYS A 66 -48.95 -39.70 -7.18
C CYS A 66 -49.15 -40.95 -8.10
N PRO A 67 -48.07 -41.51 -8.70
CA PRO A 67 -47.36 -42.62 -8.04
C PRO A 67 -45.81 -42.63 -8.20
N GLU A 68 -45.16 -43.67 -7.65
CA GLU A 68 -43.74 -43.72 -7.25
C GLU A 68 -42.78 -44.57 -8.13
N ALA A 69 -41.47 -44.39 -7.89
CA ALA A 69 -40.39 -45.42 -7.87
C ALA A 69 -39.94 -46.08 -9.22
N PRO A 70 -38.75 -46.75 -9.31
CA PRO A 70 -37.81 -47.13 -8.23
C PRO A 70 -36.30 -46.83 -8.46
N ALA A 71 -35.49 -47.05 -7.41
CA ALA A 71 -34.02 -47.22 -7.48
C ALA A 71 -33.63 -48.71 -7.31
N PRO A 72 -32.51 -49.18 -7.91
CA PRO A 72 -31.31 -49.54 -7.12
C PRO A 72 -29.97 -49.35 -7.93
N ASN A 73 -28.73 -49.57 -7.43
CA ASN A 73 -28.26 -50.03 -6.11
C ASN A 73 -26.86 -49.48 -5.69
N VAL A 74 -26.56 -49.70 -4.40
CA VAL A 74 -25.28 -49.70 -3.63
C VAL A 74 -23.99 -50.09 -4.37
N PHE A 75 -22.92 -49.29 -4.19
CA PHE A 75 -21.61 -49.73 -3.66
C PHE A 75 -20.77 -48.52 -3.19
N GLY A 76 -20.24 -48.57 -1.97
CA GLY A 76 -19.26 -47.59 -1.48
C GLY A 76 -17.92 -48.27 -1.17
N PRO A 77 -16.84 -47.49 -0.98
CA PRO A 77 -15.79 -47.90 -0.06
C PRO A 77 -15.69 -46.96 1.15
N THR A 78 -15.91 -47.55 2.33
CA THR A 78 -15.59 -46.93 3.61
C THR A 78 -14.08 -46.94 3.81
N THR A 79 -13.44 -45.77 3.96
CA THR A 79 -12.19 -45.63 4.75
C THR A 79 -12.15 -44.25 5.39
N THR A 80 -11.91 -44.22 6.70
CA THR A 80 -11.65 -43.01 7.47
C THR A 80 -10.36 -42.35 7.01
N ASP A 81 -10.43 -41.12 6.50
CA ASP A 81 -9.29 -40.20 6.56
C ASP A 81 -9.70 -38.93 7.32
N ARG A 82 -8.97 -38.64 8.41
CA ARG A 82 -8.98 -37.30 9.02
C ARG A 82 -8.00 -36.42 8.24
N GLY A 83 -8.31 -36.27 6.96
CA GLY A 83 -7.49 -35.59 5.97
C GLY A 83 -7.59 -34.08 6.14
N ARG A 84 -6.62 -33.54 6.90
CA ARG A 84 -6.15 -32.14 6.90
C ARG A 84 -6.71 -31.31 5.73
N GLN A 85 -7.60 -30.37 6.05
CA GLN A 85 -8.10 -29.37 5.10
C GLN A 85 -6.91 -28.76 4.34
N LEU A 86 -6.90 -28.93 3.02
CA LEU A 86 -5.88 -28.32 2.17
C LEU A 86 -5.91 -26.81 2.41
N PRO A 87 -4.74 -26.14 2.61
CA PRO A 87 -4.72 -24.71 2.74
C PRO A 87 -5.37 -24.10 1.50
N ASP A 88 -6.26 -23.15 1.72
CA ASP A 88 -6.91 -22.39 0.66
C ASP A 88 -5.84 -21.82 -0.28
N VAL A 89 -6.11 -21.82 -1.58
CA VAL A 89 -5.09 -21.43 -2.58
C VAL A 89 -4.74 -19.99 -2.30
N THR A 90 -3.52 -19.74 -1.83
CA THR A 90 -3.09 -18.39 -1.44
C THR A 90 -3.15 -17.47 -2.65
N GLU A 91 -4.24 -16.70 -2.79
CA GLU A 91 -4.33 -15.61 -3.75
C GLU A 91 -3.09 -14.74 -3.53
N SER A 92 -2.22 -14.64 -4.55
CA SER A 92 -1.02 -13.82 -4.47
C SER A 92 -1.47 -12.38 -4.23
N ALA A 93 -1.31 -11.90 -2.99
CA ALA A 93 -2.00 -10.72 -2.52
C ALA A 93 -1.48 -9.48 -3.26
N THR A 94 -2.28 -9.01 -4.22
CA THR A 94 -1.92 -7.94 -5.15
C THR A 94 -1.34 -6.71 -4.44
N LEU A 95 -0.29 -6.14 -5.01
CA LEU A 95 0.50 -5.07 -4.39
C LEU A 95 0.59 -3.88 -5.36
N THR A 96 0.23 -2.69 -4.90
CA THR A 96 0.52 -1.45 -5.64
C THR A 96 1.85 -0.86 -5.16
N GLY A 97 2.77 -0.60 -6.08
CA GLY A 97 3.98 0.16 -5.78
C GLY A 97 3.69 1.66 -5.85
N VAL A 98 4.14 2.43 -4.86
CA VAL A 98 3.97 3.89 -4.83
C VAL A 98 5.34 4.54 -4.83
N VAL A 99 5.61 5.44 -5.79
CA VAL A 99 6.87 6.17 -5.90
C VAL A 99 6.67 7.64 -5.61
N LEU A 100 7.39 8.18 -4.62
CA LEU A 100 7.45 9.62 -4.37
C LEU A 100 8.51 10.27 -5.28
N ALA A 101 8.07 11.14 -6.19
CA ALA A 101 8.89 11.82 -7.18
C ALA A 101 8.69 13.37 -7.23
N GLY A 102 7.77 13.92 -6.43
CA GLY A 102 7.37 15.33 -6.44
C GLY A 102 8.35 16.36 -5.82
N GLY A 103 9.59 15.97 -5.50
CA GLY A 103 10.53 16.80 -4.74
C GLY A 103 11.16 17.95 -5.55
N PHE A 104 11.27 19.14 -4.93
CA PHE A 104 12.06 20.24 -5.51
C PHE A 104 13.55 19.90 -5.45
N SER A 105 14.14 19.71 -6.62
CA SER A 105 15.51 19.17 -6.81
C SER A 105 16.62 20.20 -6.56
N ARG A 106 16.43 21.09 -5.57
CA ARG A 106 17.21 22.32 -5.33
C ARG A 106 18.71 22.09 -5.11
N ARG A 107 19.13 20.86 -4.81
CA ARG A 107 20.53 20.46 -4.57
C ARG A 107 21.18 19.67 -5.72
N PHE A 108 20.38 19.20 -6.69
CA PHE A 108 20.87 18.33 -7.78
C PHE A 108 21.29 19.12 -9.03
N GLY A 109 20.90 20.39 -9.15
CA GLY A 109 21.18 21.26 -10.31
C GLY A 109 20.29 20.97 -11.52
N GLU A 110 19.83 19.74 -11.69
CA GLU A 110 18.80 19.36 -12.68
C GLU A 110 17.40 19.80 -12.22
N ARG A 111 16.52 20.17 -13.17
CA ARG A 111 15.15 20.63 -12.89
C ARG A 111 14.33 19.59 -12.12
N ASP A 112 14.49 18.31 -12.49
CA ASP A 112 13.73 17.17 -11.97
C ASP A 112 14.69 15.99 -11.71
N LYS A 113 15.18 15.84 -10.47
CA LYS A 113 16.08 14.76 -9.98
C LYS A 113 15.61 13.36 -10.39
N ALA A 114 14.30 13.13 -10.40
CA ALA A 114 13.67 11.88 -10.85
C ALA A 114 14.07 11.47 -12.29
N LEU A 115 14.46 12.42 -13.14
CA LEU A 115 14.91 12.21 -14.52
C LEU A 115 16.43 12.20 -14.68
N ALA A 116 17.19 12.45 -13.60
CA ALA A 116 18.64 12.30 -13.59
C ALA A 116 19.00 10.88 -13.99
N ARG A 117 20.04 10.73 -14.81
CA ARG A 117 20.45 9.41 -15.33
C ARG A 117 21.55 8.78 -14.49
N LEU A 118 21.36 7.51 -14.12
CA LEU A 118 22.36 6.62 -13.56
C LEU A 118 22.59 5.48 -14.59
N ASP A 119 23.83 5.27 -15.01
CA ASP A 119 24.19 4.36 -16.12
C ASP A 119 23.38 4.61 -17.42
N GLY A 120 22.99 5.86 -17.67
CA GLY A 120 22.14 6.23 -18.80
C GLY A 120 20.63 6.03 -18.60
N GLU A 121 20.18 5.42 -17.49
CA GLU A 121 18.76 5.21 -17.17
C GLU A 121 18.23 6.26 -16.18
N PRO A 122 17.06 6.88 -16.37
CA PRO A 122 16.46 7.78 -15.39
C PRO A 122 16.23 7.09 -14.03
N LEU A 123 16.55 7.76 -12.92
CA LEU A 123 16.37 7.23 -11.55
C LEU A 123 14.93 6.73 -11.31
N LEU A 124 13.92 7.49 -11.76
CA LEU A 124 12.52 7.11 -11.68
C LEU A 124 12.20 5.83 -12.46
N ALA A 125 12.71 5.69 -13.69
CA ALA A 125 12.49 4.49 -14.50
C ALA A 125 13.08 3.25 -13.82
N ARG A 126 14.28 3.39 -13.27
CA ARG A 126 15.00 2.33 -12.55
C ARG A 126 14.26 1.86 -11.28
N VAL A 127 13.70 2.80 -10.51
CA VAL A 127 12.88 2.48 -9.32
C VAL A 127 11.54 1.84 -9.72
N VAL A 128 10.87 2.37 -10.75
CA VAL A 128 9.61 1.79 -11.28
C VAL A 128 9.83 0.37 -11.78
N ALA A 129 10.89 0.11 -12.55
CA ALA A 129 11.24 -1.22 -13.06
C ALA A 129 11.61 -2.22 -11.94
N ARG A 130 12.14 -1.73 -10.80
CA ARG A 130 12.41 -2.55 -9.61
C ARG A 130 11.12 -2.89 -8.85
N LEU A 131 10.28 -1.90 -8.57
CA LEU A 131 8.95 -2.13 -7.96
C LEU A 131 8.07 -3.06 -8.82
N GLY A 132 8.12 -2.91 -10.14
CA GLY A 132 7.36 -3.74 -11.09
C GLY A 132 7.71 -5.23 -11.10
N ARG A 133 8.73 -5.67 -10.33
CA ARG A 133 9.03 -7.08 -10.09
C ARG A 133 8.24 -7.69 -8.92
N VAL A 134 7.55 -6.86 -8.13
CA VAL A 134 6.78 -7.29 -6.94
C VAL A 134 5.39 -6.66 -6.84
N ALA A 135 5.12 -5.61 -7.61
CA ALA A 135 3.84 -4.90 -7.68
C ALA A 135 3.15 -5.10 -9.03
N ASP A 136 1.82 -5.10 -9.03
CA ASP A 136 0.95 -5.31 -10.20
C ASP A 136 0.51 -3.99 -10.86
N GLU A 137 0.57 -2.89 -10.11
CA GLU A 137 0.31 -1.50 -10.55
C GLU A 137 1.33 -0.57 -9.89
N ILE A 138 1.76 0.48 -10.58
CA ILE A 138 2.59 1.54 -10.00
C ILE A 138 1.85 2.88 -9.99
N VAL A 139 1.91 3.59 -8.87
CA VAL A 139 1.44 4.98 -8.74
C VAL A 139 2.62 5.90 -8.49
N VAL A 140 2.86 6.85 -9.40
CA VAL A 140 3.90 7.88 -9.24
C VAL A 140 3.27 9.16 -8.70
N SER A 141 3.66 9.56 -7.49
CA SER A 141 3.32 10.85 -6.87
C SER A 141 4.27 11.93 -7.37
N CYS A 142 3.73 12.94 -8.05
CA CYS A 142 4.52 13.99 -8.71
C CYS A 142 3.78 15.32 -8.74
N ARG A 143 4.48 16.43 -8.99
CA ARG A 143 3.84 17.73 -9.22
C ARG A 143 3.19 17.75 -10.60
N THR A 144 2.10 18.50 -10.74
CA THR A 144 1.38 18.65 -12.02
C THR A 144 2.30 19.05 -13.19
N ASP A 145 3.30 19.91 -12.98
CA ASP A 145 4.25 20.34 -14.02
C ASP A 145 5.33 19.31 -14.40
N GLN A 146 5.37 18.17 -13.72
CA GLN A 146 6.32 17.06 -13.96
C GLN A 146 5.67 15.89 -14.71
N ARG A 147 4.34 15.72 -14.56
CA ARG A 147 3.57 14.57 -15.05
C ARG A 147 3.95 14.14 -16.46
N ASP A 148 3.91 15.05 -17.43
CA ASP A 148 4.10 14.69 -18.83
C ASP A 148 5.54 14.24 -19.14
N ARG A 149 6.54 14.81 -18.46
CA ARG A 149 7.95 14.37 -18.59
C ARG A 149 8.15 12.99 -17.97
N PHE A 150 7.52 12.72 -16.84
CA PHE A 150 7.59 11.43 -16.18
C PHE A 150 6.82 10.37 -16.96
N ALA A 151 5.67 10.70 -17.54
CA ALA A 151 4.92 9.82 -18.45
C ALA A 151 5.75 9.46 -19.70
N ALA A 152 6.41 10.43 -20.32
CA ALA A 152 7.32 10.17 -21.44
C ALA A 152 8.51 9.28 -21.04
N ALA A 153 9.10 9.49 -19.86
CA ALA A 153 10.20 8.67 -19.35
C ALA A 153 9.78 7.24 -18.91
N LEU A 154 8.47 6.99 -18.77
CA LEU A 154 7.89 5.73 -18.29
C LEU A 154 6.99 5.04 -19.33
N ALA A 155 6.93 5.52 -20.57
CA ALA A 155 6.00 5.02 -21.60
C ALA A 155 6.13 3.48 -21.84
N ASP A 156 7.36 2.98 -21.85
CA ASP A 156 7.67 1.55 -22.04
C ASP A 156 7.73 0.75 -20.73
N SER A 157 7.53 1.40 -19.57
CA SER A 157 7.61 0.73 -18.28
C SER A 157 6.48 -0.28 -18.07
N ARG A 158 6.77 -1.34 -17.31
CA ARG A 158 5.80 -2.36 -16.91
C ARG A 158 5.99 -2.65 -15.41
N PRO A 159 4.91 -2.85 -14.63
CA PRO A 159 3.49 -2.84 -15.01
C PRO A 159 2.97 -1.41 -15.29
N PRO A 160 1.67 -1.19 -15.60
CA PRO A 160 1.13 0.14 -15.89
C PRO A 160 1.39 1.16 -14.76
N VAL A 161 1.66 2.40 -15.17
CA VAL A 161 1.90 3.54 -14.27
C VAL A 161 0.72 4.50 -14.28
N ARG A 162 0.11 4.71 -13.12
CA ARG A 162 -0.82 5.81 -12.83
C ARG A 162 -0.04 6.98 -12.22
N PHE A 163 -0.48 8.22 -12.49
CA PHE A 163 0.10 9.42 -11.89
C PHE A 163 -0.87 10.03 -10.88
N ALA A 164 -0.42 10.18 -9.64
CA ALA A 164 -1.03 11.04 -8.64
C ALA A 164 -0.37 12.42 -8.76
N ALA A 165 -0.98 13.28 -9.57
CA ALA A 165 -0.49 14.63 -9.83
C ALA A 165 -1.00 15.60 -8.75
N ASP A 166 -0.08 16.14 -7.97
CA ASP A 166 -0.36 17.12 -6.93
C ASP A 166 -0.58 18.52 -7.54
N PRO A 167 -1.72 19.18 -7.28
CA PRO A 167 -1.95 20.58 -7.66
C PRO A 167 -1.31 21.58 -6.68
N GLU A 168 -1.04 21.19 -5.44
CA GLU A 168 -0.48 22.05 -4.38
C GLU A 168 1.01 21.73 -4.12
N PRO A 169 1.97 22.44 -4.76
CA PRO A 169 3.38 22.23 -4.47
C PRO A 169 3.74 22.49 -2.99
N ASP A 170 4.83 21.85 -2.55
CA ASP A 170 5.45 22.01 -1.21
C ASP A 170 4.61 21.53 0.01
N ARG A 171 3.53 20.75 -0.18
CA ARG A 171 2.78 20.12 0.93
C ARG A 171 3.54 19.01 1.68
N GLY A 172 4.64 18.49 1.11
CA GLY A 172 5.55 17.52 1.73
C GLY A 172 5.27 16.05 1.35
N PRO A 173 6.21 15.14 1.61
CA PRO A 173 6.15 13.75 1.14
C PRO A 173 4.97 12.95 1.73
N LEU A 174 4.51 13.30 2.94
CA LEU A 174 3.33 12.67 3.55
C LEU A 174 2.05 12.97 2.77
N TYR A 175 1.89 14.21 2.30
CA TYR A 175 0.77 14.61 1.44
C TYR A 175 0.83 13.90 0.10
N GLY A 176 2.01 13.89 -0.54
CA GLY A 176 2.23 13.17 -1.80
C GLY A 176 1.95 11.67 -1.70
N PHE A 177 2.22 11.03 -0.55
CA PHE A 177 1.83 9.64 -0.31
C PHE A 177 0.31 9.49 -0.14
N GLY A 178 -0.33 10.33 0.68
CA GLY A 178 -1.78 10.34 0.84
C GLY A 178 -2.54 10.49 -0.48
N ALA A 179 -2.10 11.40 -1.35
CA ALA A 179 -2.65 11.60 -2.69
C ALA A 179 -2.46 10.38 -3.62
N ALA A 180 -1.38 9.62 -3.47
CA ALA A 180 -1.15 8.38 -4.22
C ALA A 180 -1.94 7.18 -3.67
N LEU A 181 -2.33 7.19 -2.39
CA LEU A 181 -3.22 6.18 -1.82
C LEU A 181 -4.66 6.34 -2.32
N ASP A 182 -5.09 7.55 -2.70
CA ASP A 182 -6.41 7.72 -3.30
C ASP A 182 -6.49 7.02 -4.67
N GLY A 183 -7.58 6.29 -4.88
CA GLY A 183 -7.77 5.36 -6.00
C GLY A 183 -6.97 4.04 -5.95
N THR A 184 -6.04 3.84 -5.01
CA THR A 184 -5.22 2.60 -4.94
C THR A 184 -5.99 1.43 -4.33
N GLU A 185 -6.43 0.47 -5.12
CA GLU A 185 -7.44 -0.52 -4.69
C GLU A 185 -6.90 -1.75 -3.95
N THR A 186 -5.60 -2.00 -3.98
CA THR A 186 -4.97 -3.17 -3.36
C THR A 186 -5.00 -3.08 -1.83
N GLU A 187 -5.07 -4.23 -1.15
CA GLU A 187 -5.04 -4.29 0.32
C GLU A 187 -3.72 -3.74 0.90
N ARG A 188 -2.61 -3.99 0.19
CA ARG A 188 -1.26 -3.55 0.54
C ARG A 188 -0.68 -2.64 -0.55
N CYS A 189 0.16 -1.71 -0.15
CA CYS A 189 0.99 -0.92 -1.04
C CYS A 189 2.44 -0.87 -0.54
N ALA A 190 3.41 -0.83 -1.46
CA ALA A 190 4.83 -0.68 -1.15
C ALA A 190 5.27 0.75 -1.48
N LEU A 191 5.77 1.50 -0.51
CA LEU A 191 6.20 2.88 -0.69
C LEU A 191 7.71 2.94 -0.95
N ALA A 192 8.12 3.62 -2.01
CA ALA A 192 9.52 3.91 -2.31
C ALA A 192 9.71 5.38 -2.74
N THR A 193 10.96 5.83 -2.72
CA THR A 193 11.36 7.14 -3.25
C THR A 193 12.01 6.98 -4.62
N CYS A 194 11.88 7.98 -5.49
CA CYS A 194 12.45 7.94 -6.84
C CYS A 194 13.99 7.96 -6.90
N ASP A 195 14.65 8.19 -5.76
CA ASP A 195 16.09 8.42 -5.62
C ASP A 195 16.86 7.28 -4.95
N ALA A 196 16.19 6.14 -4.68
CA ALA A 196 16.80 4.91 -4.21
C ALA A 196 16.95 3.87 -5.35
N PRO A 197 17.85 4.08 -6.34
CA PRO A 197 17.92 3.30 -7.59
C PRO A 197 18.37 1.84 -7.42
N PHE A 198 18.73 1.44 -6.19
CA PHE A 198 19.20 0.10 -5.87
C PHE A 198 18.18 -0.76 -5.13
N LEU A 199 16.98 -0.24 -4.84
CA LEU A 199 15.84 -0.94 -4.23
C LEU A 199 15.77 -2.42 -4.63
N ASP A 200 16.05 -3.33 -3.70
CA ASP A 200 15.95 -4.76 -3.92
C ASP A 200 14.47 -5.17 -3.84
N PRO A 201 13.87 -5.75 -4.90
CA PRO A 201 12.48 -6.21 -4.83
C PRO A 201 12.28 -7.29 -3.76
N ARG A 202 13.32 -8.07 -3.43
CA ARG A 202 13.25 -9.12 -2.38
C ARG A 202 12.95 -8.55 -1.00
N LEU A 203 13.45 -7.34 -0.70
CA LEU A 203 13.14 -6.62 0.54
C LEU A 203 11.64 -6.35 0.65
N LEU A 204 11.03 -5.84 -0.42
CA LEU A 204 9.60 -5.53 -0.43
C LEU A 204 8.71 -6.78 -0.42
N ALA A 205 9.16 -7.88 -1.03
CA ALA A 205 8.48 -9.17 -0.93
C ALA A 205 8.49 -9.71 0.50
N ASP A 206 9.64 -9.69 1.18
CA ASP A 206 9.78 -10.11 2.58
C ASP A 206 8.91 -9.26 3.53
N LEU A 207 8.96 -7.92 3.39
CA LEU A 207 8.11 -7.03 4.18
C LEU A 207 6.61 -7.23 3.90
N ARG A 208 6.20 -7.49 2.64
CA ARG A 208 4.82 -7.82 2.28
C ARG A 208 4.37 -9.12 2.96
N ASP A 209 5.21 -10.14 2.95
CA ASP A 209 4.87 -11.48 3.44
C ASP A 209 4.82 -11.50 4.98
N ARG A 210 5.72 -10.79 5.67
CA ARG A 210 5.64 -10.54 7.13
C ARG A 210 4.39 -9.74 7.51
N LEU A 211 4.01 -8.73 6.72
CA LEU A 211 2.77 -7.99 6.92
C LEU A 211 1.51 -8.82 6.65
N ALA A 212 1.60 -9.86 5.81
CA ALA A 212 0.51 -10.80 5.60
C ALA A 212 0.31 -11.74 6.80
N GLY A 213 1.37 -12.08 7.53
CA GLY A 213 1.33 -12.90 8.74
C GLY A 213 0.91 -12.18 10.03
N THR A 214 0.55 -10.89 9.98
CA THR A 214 0.29 -10.05 11.16
C THR A 214 -0.90 -9.10 10.96
N ASP A 215 -1.54 -8.67 12.06
CA ASP A 215 -2.58 -7.62 12.05
C ASP A 215 -2.01 -6.18 12.00
N ALA A 216 -0.68 -6.04 12.03
CA ALA A 216 0.02 -4.76 11.94
C ALA A 216 -0.40 -3.95 10.71
N ALA A 217 -0.32 -2.62 10.81
CA ALA A 217 -0.71 -1.72 9.73
C ALA A 217 0.42 -1.46 8.71
N ALA A 218 1.67 -1.75 9.07
CA ALA A 218 2.84 -1.62 8.20
C ALA A 218 3.92 -2.66 8.54
N ALA A 219 4.84 -2.90 7.60
CA ALA A 219 6.10 -3.60 7.82
C ALA A 219 7.24 -2.76 7.24
N ALA A 220 8.26 -2.49 8.07
CA ALA A 220 9.36 -1.59 7.74
C ALA A 220 10.71 -2.11 8.26
N VAL A 221 11.81 -1.68 7.62
CA VAL A 221 13.15 -1.92 8.17
C VAL A 221 13.41 -0.99 9.35
N ARG A 222 14.03 -1.54 10.40
CA ARG A 222 14.52 -0.80 11.56
C ARG A 222 16.03 -0.63 11.44
N THR A 223 16.51 0.61 11.51
CA THR A 223 17.93 0.94 11.51
C THR A 223 18.56 0.61 12.86
N ALA A 224 19.89 0.52 12.90
CA ALA A 224 20.66 0.22 14.12
C ALA A 224 20.49 1.27 15.25
N ASP A 225 19.99 2.48 14.93
CA ASP A 225 19.62 3.51 15.91
C ASP A 225 18.13 3.47 16.30
N GLY A 226 17.43 2.36 16.00
CA GLY A 226 16.06 2.08 16.42
C GLY A 226 14.96 2.73 15.58
N ARG A 227 15.31 3.58 14.61
CA ARG A 227 14.32 4.28 13.76
C ARG A 227 13.72 3.33 12.72
N ARG A 228 12.45 3.56 12.41
CA ARG A 228 11.68 2.80 11.40
C ARG A 228 11.77 3.55 10.08
N GLN A 229 12.22 2.90 9.01
CA GLN A 229 12.29 3.54 7.70
C GLN A 229 10.88 3.71 7.13
N PRO A 230 10.44 4.94 6.79
CA PRO A 230 9.09 5.20 6.28
C PRO A 230 8.97 4.92 4.77
N THR A 231 10.06 4.54 4.13
CA THR A 231 10.19 4.27 2.69
C THR A 231 10.86 2.92 2.51
N GLN A 232 10.78 2.36 1.30
CA GLN A 232 11.15 0.97 1.01
C GLN A 232 10.46 0.00 2.00
N ALA A 233 9.20 0.31 2.30
CA ALA A 233 8.36 -0.29 3.33
C ALA A 233 6.97 -0.64 2.77
N VAL A 234 6.28 -1.58 3.39
CA VAL A 234 4.96 -2.05 2.95
C VAL A 234 3.89 -1.65 3.96
N TYR A 235 2.76 -1.16 3.47
CA TYR A 235 1.66 -0.64 4.26
C TYR A 235 0.35 -1.32 3.90
N ARG A 236 -0.55 -1.51 4.88
CA ARG A 236 -1.96 -1.79 4.61
C ARG A 236 -2.61 -0.49 4.11
N THR A 237 -2.97 -0.43 2.83
CA THR A 237 -3.37 0.79 2.10
C THR A 237 -4.40 1.62 2.87
N ALA A 238 -5.45 0.96 3.37
CA ALA A 238 -6.53 1.60 4.13
C ALA A 238 -6.07 2.24 5.45
N ARG A 239 -5.09 1.62 6.14
CA ARG A 239 -4.56 2.09 7.42
C ARG A 239 -3.59 3.24 7.22
N ALA A 240 -2.70 3.13 6.23
CA ALA A 240 -1.81 4.22 5.84
C ALA A 240 -2.58 5.46 5.39
N GLU A 241 -3.64 5.29 4.60
CA GLU A 241 -4.49 6.40 4.15
C GLU A 241 -5.13 7.16 5.33
N ALA A 242 -5.75 6.43 6.26
CA ALA A 242 -6.34 7.02 7.46
C ALA A 242 -5.29 7.72 8.34
N ALA A 243 -4.09 7.15 8.48
CA ALA A 243 -3.01 7.75 9.23
C ALA A 243 -2.40 8.98 8.54
N CYS A 244 -2.27 8.98 7.21
CA CYS A 244 -1.87 10.15 6.43
C CYS A 244 -2.86 11.31 6.64
N ALA A 245 -4.17 11.07 6.53
CA ALA A 245 -5.18 12.09 6.78
C ALA A 245 -5.07 12.67 8.20
N ALA A 246 -5.08 11.80 9.23
CA ALA A 246 -5.00 12.24 10.63
C ALA A 246 -3.69 13.00 10.98
N LEU A 247 -2.57 12.65 10.35
CA LEU A 247 -1.30 13.36 10.53
C LEU A 247 -1.30 14.72 9.81
N LEU A 248 -1.86 14.80 8.59
CA LEU A 248 -1.99 16.05 7.84
C LEU A 248 -2.95 17.03 8.53
N ASP A 249 -4.04 16.55 9.11
CA ASP A 249 -4.98 17.35 9.92
C ASP A 249 -4.31 17.89 11.19
N ALA A 250 -3.39 17.11 11.78
CA ALA A 250 -2.53 17.55 12.88
C ALA A 250 -1.36 18.46 12.45
N GLY A 251 -1.27 18.83 11.17
CA GLY A 251 -0.24 19.72 10.62
C GLY A 251 1.12 19.06 10.34
N GLU A 252 1.26 17.75 10.53
CA GLU A 252 2.47 17.01 10.19
C GLU A 252 2.62 16.85 8.67
N ARG A 253 3.85 16.91 8.17
CA ARG A 253 4.20 16.81 6.74
C ARG A 253 5.34 15.83 6.47
N ARG A 254 6.04 15.37 7.51
CA ARG A 254 7.16 14.44 7.46
C ARG A 254 6.65 13.02 7.39
N LEU A 255 7.10 12.27 6.38
CA LEU A 255 6.74 10.86 6.20
C LEU A 255 7.22 9.98 7.38
N ALA A 256 8.28 10.37 8.07
CA ALA A 256 8.83 9.66 9.24
C ALA A 256 7.84 9.46 10.39
N ALA A 257 6.84 10.34 10.55
CA ALA A 257 5.81 10.21 11.58
C ALA A 257 4.82 9.06 11.29
N LEU A 258 4.75 8.57 10.04
CA LEU A 258 3.79 7.53 9.65
C LEU A 258 4.05 6.17 10.33
N PRO A 259 5.25 5.56 10.29
CA PRO A 259 5.53 4.31 11.00
C PRO A 259 5.61 4.47 12.54
N GLU A 260 5.63 5.70 13.06
CA GLU A 260 5.49 6.00 14.49
C GLU A 260 4.02 6.06 14.93
N ARG A 261 3.11 6.48 14.02
CA ARG A 261 1.67 6.58 14.27
C ARG A 261 0.92 5.25 14.09
N LEU A 262 1.47 4.35 13.28
CA LEU A 262 0.93 3.05 12.94
C LEU A 262 1.52 1.94 13.83
N ASP A 263 0.71 0.93 14.14
CA ASP A 263 1.27 -0.37 14.52
C ASP A 263 2.03 -0.94 13.33
N CYS A 264 3.26 -1.37 13.56
CA CYS A 264 4.23 -1.64 12.51
C CYS A 264 5.15 -2.78 12.91
N GLU A 265 5.12 -3.84 12.11
CA GLU A 265 6.10 -4.93 12.15
C GLU A 265 7.47 -4.38 11.72
N THR A 266 8.55 -4.81 12.40
CA THR A 266 9.88 -4.21 12.13
C THR A 266 11.02 -5.20 12.11
N VAL A 267 11.70 -5.24 10.97
CA VAL A 267 12.81 -6.15 10.69
C VAL A 267 14.15 -5.41 10.82
N PRO A 268 15.15 -5.91 11.56
CA PRO A 268 16.52 -5.42 11.48
C PRO A 268 17.05 -5.42 10.04
N ALA A 269 17.87 -4.44 9.68
CA ALA A 269 18.39 -4.33 8.31
C ALA A 269 19.26 -5.52 7.86
N ASP A 270 19.86 -6.23 8.82
CA ASP A 270 20.66 -7.45 8.66
C ASP A 270 19.84 -8.75 8.65
N GLU A 271 18.57 -8.70 9.08
CA GLU A 271 17.62 -9.83 9.04
C GLU A 271 16.61 -9.74 7.87
N ALA A 272 16.62 -8.62 7.14
CA ALA A 272 15.72 -8.36 6.02
C ALA A 272 16.24 -9.00 4.72
N ALA A 273 15.33 -9.55 3.90
CA ALA A 273 15.75 -10.23 2.68
C ALA A 273 16.32 -9.28 1.60
N GLY A 274 17.32 -9.77 0.86
CA GLY A 274 17.98 -9.02 -0.20
C GLY A 274 19.03 -8.03 0.32
N ASP A 275 19.42 -7.07 -0.51
CA ASP A 275 20.37 -6.02 -0.12
C ASP A 275 19.63 -4.82 0.49
N ALA A 276 19.24 -4.97 1.77
CA ALA A 276 18.56 -3.91 2.49
C ALA A 276 19.44 -2.66 2.65
N ALA A 277 20.73 -2.82 2.95
CA ALA A 277 21.67 -1.71 3.12
C ALA A 277 21.75 -0.82 1.88
N ARG A 278 21.87 -1.41 0.68
CA ARG A 278 21.90 -0.67 -0.58
C ARG A 278 20.51 -0.20 -1.03
N SER A 279 19.43 -0.86 -0.61
CA SER A 279 18.06 -0.40 -0.88
C SER A 279 17.73 0.96 -0.27
N PHE A 280 18.46 1.38 0.77
CA PHE A 280 18.37 2.72 1.38
C PHE A 280 19.49 3.69 0.94
N PHE A 281 20.19 3.39 -0.16
CA PHE A 281 21.17 4.33 -0.73
C PHE A 281 20.46 5.35 -1.63
N ASP A 282 20.40 6.59 -1.16
CA ASP A 282 19.80 7.72 -1.89
C ASP A 282 20.84 8.44 -2.76
N VAL A 283 20.53 8.64 -4.05
CA VAL A 283 21.32 9.46 -4.99
C VAL A 283 20.86 10.92 -4.90
N ASP A 284 21.33 11.65 -3.88
CA ASP A 284 20.84 12.97 -3.50
C ASP A 284 21.59 14.16 -4.15
N THR A 285 22.78 13.89 -4.70
CA THR A 285 23.70 14.85 -5.32
C THR A 285 24.48 14.20 -6.48
N PRO A 286 25.15 14.99 -7.35
CA PRO A 286 26.04 14.44 -8.39
C PRO A 286 27.15 13.53 -7.86
N ALA A 287 27.70 13.83 -6.67
CA ALA A 287 28.71 12.99 -6.01
C ALA A 287 28.12 11.66 -5.50
N ASP A 288 26.82 11.61 -5.17
CA ASP A 288 26.15 10.36 -4.82
C ASP A 288 25.89 9.50 -6.06
N ARG A 289 25.66 10.14 -7.22
CA ARG A 289 25.57 9.46 -8.52
C ARG A 289 26.92 8.85 -8.91
N GLU A 290 28.03 9.55 -8.71
CA GLU A 290 29.37 9.01 -8.98
C GLU A 290 29.65 7.77 -8.11
N ARG A 291 29.40 7.86 -6.80
CA ARG A 291 29.51 6.72 -5.85
C ARG A 291 28.52 5.58 -6.13
N ALA A 292 27.46 5.82 -6.91
CA ALA A 292 26.51 4.80 -7.35
C ALA A 292 26.98 4.07 -8.62
N ILE A 293 27.84 4.69 -9.43
CA ILE A 293 28.43 4.10 -10.64
C ILE A 293 29.68 3.28 -10.28
N GLU A 294 30.42 3.70 -9.25
CA GLU A 294 31.53 2.91 -8.71
C GLU A 294 31.05 1.51 -8.28
N PRO A 295 31.75 0.43 -8.68
CA PRO A 295 31.52 -0.88 -8.12
C PRO A 295 31.77 -0.84 -6.62
N LEU A 296 30.70 -0.94 -5.83
CA LEU A 296 30.81 -1.20 -4.40
C LEU A 296 31.40 -2.60 -4.23
N ASP A 297 32.71 -2.67 -3.95
CA ASP A 297 33.39 -3.91 -3.62
C ASP A 297 32.65 -4.61 -2.47
N ALA A 298 32.34 -5.90 -2.67
CA ALA A 298 31.41 -6.66 -1.84
C ALA A 298 31.89 -6.93 -0.39
N ASP A 299 32.96 -6.27 0.05
CA ASP A 299 33.62 -6.42 1.34
C ASP A 299 33.66 -5.10 2.16
N SER A 300 33.19 -3.97 1.60
CA SER A 300 33.19 -2.67 2.31
C SER A 300 31.96 -2.50 3.22
N GLY A 301 31.77 -3.45 4.15
CA GLY A 301 30.73 -3.42 5.19
C GLY A 301 30.94 -2.38 6.30
N ALA A 302 31.32 -1.14 5.94
CA ALA A 302 31.45 -0.03 6.89
C ALA A 302 31.42 1.36 6.20
N ALA A 303 30.85 2.33 6.94
CA ALA A 303 31.01 3.78 6.75
C ALA A 303 30.33 4.49 5.55
N ALA A 304 29.12 5.00 5.80
CA ALA A 304 28.64 6.25 5.18
C ALA A 304 27.88 7.16 6.18
N ARG A 305 28.31 7.22 7.46
CA ARG A 305 27.82 8.24 8.40
C ARG A 305 28.43 9.60 8.04
N ARG A 306 27.62 10.55 7.55
CA ARG A 306 27.99 11.98 7.54
C ARG A 306 27.53 12.65 8.83
N PRO A 307 28.39 13.43 9.53
CA PRO A 307 27.95 14.26 10.63
C PRO A 307 27.09 15.43 10.14
N LYS A 308 26.12 15.82 10.97
CA LYS A 308 25.23 16.96 10.77
C LYS A 308 26.06 18.25 10.71
N ARG A 309 26.11 18.91 9.55
CA ARG A 309 26.89 20.14 9.38
C ARG A 309 26.24 21.29 10.16
N GLU A 310 26.98 21.81 11.13
CA GLU A 310 26.54 22.90 12.01
C GLU A 310 26.33 24.20 11.21
N ALA A 311 25.36 25.00 11.63
CA ALA A 311 25.02 26.25 10.94
C ALA A 311 26.05 27.33 11.28
N ALA A 312 26.60 28.00 10.26
CA ALA A 312 27.45 29.16 10.48
C ALA A 312 26.61 30.31 11.08
N PRO A 313 27.10 31.03 12.11
CA PRO A 313 26.39 32.17 12.67
C PRO A 313 26.33 33.35 11.67
N PRO A 314 25.31 34.22 11.76
CA PRO A 314 25.23 35.44 10.95
C PRO A 314 26.35 36.41 11.31
N ARG A 315 26.66 37.31 10.36
CA ARG A 315 27.66 38.38 10.49
C ARG A 315 27.17 39.54 11.36
#